data_AF-W0ECI5-F1
#
_entry.id   AF-W0ECI5-F1
#
_cell.length_a   1.000
_cell.length_b   1.000
_cell.length_c   1.000
_cell.angle_alpha   90.00
_cell.angle_beta   90.00
_cell.angle_gamma   90.00
#
_symmetry.space_group_name_H-M   'P 1'
#
loop_
_entity.id
_entity.type
_entity.pdbx_description
1 polymer ?
#
loop_
_entity_poly.entity_id
_entity_poly.type
_entity_poly.pdbx_seq_one_letter_code
_entity_poly.pdbx_strand_id
1 'polypeptide(L)' 'MSRKNQNSGILPQSVLDEFKYEVASELGLTEKIQSQGWANMTSRECGHVGGRIGGSMVKAMIRRAEESLKSGL' A
#
# COMPACT_ATOMS: atom_id res chain seq x y z
N MET A 1 -3.69 -11.85 25.62
CA MET A 1 -4.77 -11.92 24.60
C MET A 1 -4.37 -11.06 23.41
N SER A 2 -3.91 -11.65 22.30
CA SER A 2 -3.56 -10.89 21.09
C SER A 2 -4.77 -10.88 20.15
N ARG A 3 -5.41 -9.70 20.00
CA ARG A 3 -6.46 -9.52 19.00
C ARG A 3 -5.78 -9.58 17.62
N LYS A 4 -5.80 -10.74 16.97
CA LYS A 4 -5.46 -10.83 15.54
C LYS A 4 -6.49 -9.97 14.80
N ASN A 5 -6.06 -8.78 14.39
CA ASN A 5 -6.85 -7.93 13.51
C ASN A 5 -6.96 -8.66 12.16
N GLN A 6 -8.09 -9.33 11.94
CA GLN A 6 -8.42 -10.05 10.70
C GLN A 6 -8.80 -9.06 9.58
N ASN A 7 -8.03 -7.99 9.40
CA ASN A 7 -8.09 -7.21 8.17
C ASN A 7 -7.25 -7.97 7.14
N SER A 8 -7.85 -8.97 6.51
CA SER A 8 -7.38 -9.43 5.20
C SER A 8 -7.35 -8.20 4.31
N GLY A 9 -6.14 -7.76 3.95
CA GLY A 9 -5.95 -6.57 3.12
C GLY A 9 -6.85 -6.60 1.89
N ILE A 10 -7.27 -5.43 1.44
CA ILE A 10 -8.09 -5.25 0.23
C ILE A 10 -7.45 -5.90 -1.00
N LEU A 11 -6.12 -6.02 -1.01
CA LEU A 11 -5.35 -6.71 -2.04
C LEU A 11 -4.70 -7.99 -1.50
N PRO A 12 -4.46 -8.99 -2.38
CA PRO A 12 -3.55 -10.09 -2.08
C PRO A 12 -2.17 -9.58 -1.66
N GLN A 13 -1.52 -10.28 -0.73
CA GLN A 13 -0.20 -9.86 -0.23
C GLN A 13 0.86 -9.76 -1.32
N SER A 14 0.85 -10.67 -2.30
CA SER A 14 1.78 -10.64 -3.44
C SER A 14 1.67 -9.33 -4.24
N VAL A 15 0.44 -8.91 -4.54
CA VAL A 15 0.17 -7.67 -5.29
C VAL A 15 0.55 -6.46 -4.45
N LEU A 16 0.24 -6.47 -3.15
CA LEU A 16 0.63 -5.41 -2.24
C LEU A 16 2.15 -5.26 -2.13
N ASP A 17 2.88 -6.37 -2.08
CA ASP A 17 4.34 -6.36 -2.01
C ASP A 17 4.96 -5.84 -3.30
N GLU A 18 4.46 -6.24 -4.46
CA GLU A 18 4.87 -5.67 -5.76
C GLU A 18 4.71 -4.15 -5.78
N PHE A 19 3.54 -3.64 -5.37
CA PHE A 19 3.30 -2.20 -5.29
C PHE A 19 4.24 -1.49 -4.29
N LYS A 20 4.59 -2.11 -3.17
CA LYS A 20 5.57 -1.53 -2.24
C LYS A 20 6.92 -1.33 -2.91
N TYR A 21 7.38 -2.31 -3.69
CA TYR A 21 8.66 -2.21 -4.39
C TYR A 21 8.62 -1.23 -5.56
N GLU A 22 7.52 -1.16 -6.30
CA GLU A 22 7.31 -0.17 -7.35
C GLU A 22 7.37 1.27 -6.78
N VAL A 23 6.57 1.54 -5.75
CA VAL A 23 6.53 2.86 -5.09
C VAL A 23 7.87 3.18 -4.42
N ALA A 24 8.54 2.19 -3.81
CA ALA A 24 9.88 2.39 -3.27
C ALA A 24 10.89 2.79 -4.34
N SER A 25 10.77 2.23 -5.56
CA SER A 25 11.62 2.58 -6.69
C SER A 25 11.39 4.00 -7.16
N GLU A 26 10.13 4.44 -7.27
CA GLU A 26 9.81 5.83 -7.63
C GLU A 26 10.35 6.84 -6.60
N LEU A 27 10.41 6.42 -5.33
CA LEU A 27 10.89 7.25 -4.22
C LEU A 27 12.41 7.18 -4.01
N GLY A 28 13.13 6.37 -4.79
CA GLY A 28 14.58 6.18 -4.64
C GLY A 28 14.97 5.46 -3.35
N LEU A 29 14.06 4.67 -2.77
CA LEU A 29 14.29 3.95 -1.51
C LEU A 29 14.72 2.48 -1.72
N THR A 30 14.72 1.98 -2.95
CA THR A 30 14.98 0.57 -3.28
C THR A 30 16.32 0.07 -2.74
N GLU A 31 17.44 0.77 -3.00
CA GLU A 31 18.76 0.34 -2.53
C GLU A 31 18.82 0.28 -1.00
N LYS A 32 18.18 1.23 -0.33
CA LYS A 32 18.10 1.27 1.13
C LYS A 32 17.28 0.10 1.66
N ILE A 33 16.13 -0.21 1.06
CA ILE A 33 15.32 -1.37 1.44
C ILE A 33 16.08 -2.69 1.19
N GLN A 34 16.83 -2.80 0.09
CA GLN A 34 17.60 -4.00 -0.22
C GLN A 34 18.78 -4.21 0.74
N SER A 35 19.46 -3.14 1.16
CA SER A 35 20.64 -3.22 2.02
C SER A 35 20.32 -3.47 3.50
N GLN A 36 19.30 -2.80 4.04
CA GLN A 36 18.98 -2.87 5.47
C GLN A 36 17.60 -3.49 5.76
N GLY A 37 16.75 -3.69 4.76
CA GLY A 37 15.40 -4.25 4.94
C GLY A 37 14.38 -3.24 5.47
N TRP A 38 13.10 -3.56 5.30
CA TRP A 38 11.97 -2.73 5.74
C TRP A 38 11.96 -2.44 7.25
N ALA A 39 12.45 -3.38 8.08
CA ALA A 39 12.47 -3.23 9.53
C ALA A 39 13.44 -2.14 10.02
N ASN A 40 14.45 -1.79 9.22
CA ASN A 40 15.46 -0.79 9.54
C ASN A 40 15.23 0.54 8.80
N MET A 41 14.12 0.67 8.08
CA MET A 41 13.69 1.94 7.47
C MET A 41 13.09 2.85 8.54
N THR A 42 13.21 4.17 8.35
CA THR A 42 12.57 5.12 9.27
C THR A 42 11.05 5.08 9.10
N SER A 43 10.31 5.36 10.18
CA SER A 43 8.83 5.45 10.12
C SER A 43 8.34 6.46 9.09
N ARG A 44 9.11 7.52 8.81
CA ARG A 44 8.80 8.52 7.79
C ARG A 44 8.90 7.93 6.38
N GLU A 45 9.92 7.12 6.09
CA GLU A 45 10.09 6.47 4.79
C GLU A 45 9.04 5.39 4.55
N CYS A 46 8.81 4.52 5.54
CA CYS A 46 7.72 3.53 5.50
C CYS A 46 6.36 4.21 5.33
N GLY A 47 6.13 5.32 6.02
CA GLY A 47 4.92 6.13 5.90
C GLY A 47 4.78 6.78 4.52
N HIS A 48 5.86 7.21 3.88
CA HIS A 48 5.83 7.77 2.53
C HIS A 48 5.42 6.72 1.50
N VAL A 49 6.01 5.52 1.56
CA VAL A 49 5.64 4.38 0.70
C VAL A 49 4.19 3.97 0.95
N GLY A 50 3.83 3.67 2.20
CA GLY A 50 2.48 3.24 2.57
C GLY A 50 1.41 4.28 2.28
N GLY A 51 1.73 5.56 2.44
CA GLY A 51 0.84 6.68 2.13
C GLY A 51 0.53 6.81 0.65
N ARG A 52 1.52 6.60 -0.25
CA ARG A 52 1.29 6.59 -1.70
C ARG A 52 0.42 5.42 -2.15
N ILE A 53 0.67 4.23 -1.61
CA ILE A 53 -0.13 3.03 -1.91
C ILE A 53 -1.56 3.21 -1.39
N GLY A 54 -1.71 3.44 -0.08
CA GLY A 54 -3.02 3.53 0.56
C GLY A 54 -3.83 4.72 0.06
N GLY A 55 -3.22 5.90 -0.07
CA GLY A 55 -3.93 7.12 -0.45
C GLY A 55 -4.48 7.10 -1.87
N SER A 56 -3.65 6.72 -2.84
CA SER A 56 -4.03 6.72 -4.26
C SER A 56 -4.95 5.54 -4.60
N MET A 57 -4.64 4.34 -4.10
CA MET A 57 -5.40 3.13 -4.40
C MET A 57 -6.78 3.14 -3.75
N VAL A 58 -6.88 3.50 -2.47
CA VAL A 58 -8.19 3.56 -1.78
C VAL A 58 -9.09 4.59 -2.44
N LYS A 59 -8.54 5.74 -2.84
CA LYS A 59 -9.30 6.77 -3.56
C LYS A 59 -9.79 6.27 -4.92
N ALA A 60 -8.95 5.56 -5.68
CA ALA A 60 -9.35 4.95 -6.96
C ALA A 60 -10.44 3.88 -6.79
N MET A 61 -10.34 3.05 -5.76
CA MET A 61 -11.33 2.02 -5.45
C MET A 61 -12.69 2.62 -5.05
N ILE A 62 -12.68 3.64 -4.19
CA ILE A 62 -13.90 4.36 -3.79
C ILE A 62 -14.56 4.96 -5.03
N ARG A 63 -13.80 5.68 -5.87
CA ARG A 63 -14.34 6.27 -7.11
C ARG A 63 -14.98 5.22 -8.01
N ARG A 64 -14.33 4.08 -8.22
CA ARG A 64 -14.86 3.02 -9.08
C ARG A 64 -16.11 2.36 -8.50
N ALA A 65 -16.17 2.22 -7.18
CA ALA A 65 -17.36 1.74 -6.49
C ALA A 65 -18.53 2.73 -6.63
N GLU A 66 -18.27 4.03 -6.45
CA GLU A 66 -19.26 5.10 -6.68
C GLU A 66 -19.78 5.13 -8.12
N GLU A 67 -18.88 4.98 -9.11
CA GLU A 67 -19.24 4.87 -10.53
C GLU A 67 -20.12 3.65 -10.80
N SER A 68 -19.76 2.50 -10.23
CA SER A 68 -20.55 1.26 -10.38
C SER A 68 -21.95 1.39 -9.79
N LEU A 69 -22.08 2.03 -8.62
CA LEU A 69 -23.36 2.33 -7.99
C LEU A 69 -24.20 3.33 -8.80
N LYS A 70 -23.56 4.36 -9.40
CA LYS A 70 -24.24 5.29 -10.31
C LYS A 70 -24.71 4.64 -11.60
N SER A 71 -23.98 3.65 -12.12
CA SER A 71 -24.35 2.93 -13.33
C SER A 71 -25.40 1.84 -13.14
N GLY A 72 -25.74 1.51 -11.88
CA GLY A 72 -26.74 0.50 -11.50
C GLY A 72 -28.12 1.05 -11.10
N LEU A 73 -28.35 2.35 -11.30
CA LEU A 73 -29.64 3.06 -11.21
C LEU A 73 -30.01 3.61 -12.59
#